data_AF-S3WY31-F1
#
_entry.id   AF-S3WY31-F1
#
_cell.length_a   1.000
_cell.length_b   1.000
_cell.length_c   1.000
_cell.angle_alpha   90.00
_cell.angle_beta   90.00
_cell.angle_gamma   90.00
#
_symmetry.space_group_name_H-M   'P 1'
#
loop_
_entity.id
_entity.type
_entity.pdbx_description
1 polymer ?
#
loop_
_entity_poly.entity_id
_entity_poly.type
_entity_poly.pdbx_seq_one_letter_code
_entity_poly.pdbx_strand_id
1 'polypeptide(L)'
;MTSRPLGCFESGVHFFLGIATIYDVPEIVTSSQQFWAAHARGELIGLCTSGTSTGTGRVIVRTTSSWVDSFDLLASQWNLGSGHRWWIPGPMTSTMNLFAAVMAEYLGSEWGQGPGGATIGQFTPATLHRFLDRNPGTLSHAIVAGAGLDAGLRDRAREAGLQVHHYYGAAELSLVAVGSASDDLVAFDEVEMEVRDGVLWVRSPWLSCGYMEPNEDASMMCDEMGFMTVGDRGRMEDGRLIIEGRPGAVTTAGQTVSLAPLENRLRAQAIGEVILVGAPNPLVGEVLTAVVSDGRDLPRLRSWARENLSGADRPRRWIHLSTFPLTASGKIDLKAIKMAVRKSHD
;
A
#
# COMPACT_ATOMS: atom_id res chain seq x y z
N MET A 1 8.61 34.80 -0.64
CA MET A 1 8.77 33.33 -0.55
C MET A 1 8.81 32.98 0.93
N THR A 2 7.65 32.76 1.52
CA THR A 2 7.51 32.33 2.91
C THR A 2 7.67 30.82 2.93
N SER A 3 8.73 30.31 3.58
CA SER A 3 8.92 28.89 3.84
C SER A 3 7.72 28.36 4.62
N ARG A 4 6.91 27.51 3.99
CA ARG A 4 5.87 26.74 4.69
C ARG A 4 6.58 25.73 5.61
N PRO A 5 6.07 25.49 6.83
CA PRO A 5 6.68 24.55 7.76
C PRO A 5 6.66 23.14 7.19
N LEU A 6 7.82 22.46 7.20
CA LEU A 6 7.97 21.06 6.81
C LEU A 6 7.44 20.17 7.96
N GLY A 7 6.16 19.82 7.94
CA GLY A 7 5.59 18.77 8.83
C GLY A 7 5.92 18.89 10.33
N CYS A 8 6.03 17.73 10.99
CA CYS A 8 6.25 17.58 12.45
C CYS A 8 7.61 18.14 12.96
N PHE A 9 8.41 18.78 12.10
CA PHE A 9 9.80 19.13 12.38
C PHE A 9 9.99 20.52 13.04
N GLU A 10 8.96 21.37 13.14
CA GLU A 10 9.05 22.67 13.84
C GLU A 10 8.39 22.70 15.24
N SER A 11 7.68 21.66 15.68
CA SER A 11 7.00 21.62 16.99
C SER A 11 7.92 21.30 18.19
N GLY A 12 9.24 21.44 18.05
CA GLY A 12 10.21 21.14 19.12
C GLY A 12 10.49 19.65 19.33
N VAL A 13 10.14 18.81 18.36
CA VAL A 13 10.42 17.37 18.37
C VAL A 13 11.81 17.14 17.74
N HIS A 14 12.82 17.02 18.58
CA HIS A 14 14.17 16.68 18.12
C HIS A 14 14.22 15.20 17.72
N PHE A 15 14.43 14.92 16.42
CA PHE A 15 14.86 13.60 15.96
C PHE A 15 16.32 13.38 16.38
N PHE A 16 16.52 12.67 17.49
CA PHE A 16 17.84 12.16 17.87
C PHE A 16 18.04 10.76 17.28
N LEU A 17 19.07 10.64 16.44
CA LEU A 17 19.76 9.42 16.00
C LEU A 17 19.33 8.16 16.78
N GLY A 18 18.49 7.33 16.18
CA GLY A 18 18.28 5.94 16.63
C GLY A 18 17.62 5.74 18.00
N ILE A 19 17.04 6.77 18.63
CA ILE A 19 16.26 6.61 19.86
C ILE A 19 14.78 6.69 19.50
N ALA A 20 14.02 5.63 19.80
CA ALA A 20 12.57 5.61 19.65
C ALA A 20 11.95 6.71 20.52
N THR A 21 11.46 7.79 19.89
CA THR A 21 10.63 8.78 20.57
C THR A 21 9.27 8.14 20.84
N ILE A 22 8.95 7.94 22.12
CA ILE A 22 7.61 7.57 22.54
C ILE A 22 6.75 8.84 22.41
N TYR A 23 5.73 8.76 21.58
CA TYR A 23 4.76 9.83 21.42
C TYR A 23 3.59 9.61 22.37
N ASP A 24 3.26 10.63 23.15
CA ASP A 24 1.98 10.68 23.87
C ASP A 24 0.94 11.29 22.92
N VAL A 25 -0.06 10.50 22.53
CA VAL A 25 -1.19 10.98 21.72
C VAL A 25 -2.48 10.87 22.50
N PRO A 26 -3.35 11.89 22.47
CA PRO A 26 -4.59 11.89 23.23
C PRO A 26 -5.54 10.76 22.82
N GLU A 27 -5.50 10.33 21.55
CA GLU A 27 -6.49 9.42 20.98
C GLU A 27 -5.94 8.58 19.82
N ILE A 28 -6.35 7.32 19.78
CA ILE A 28 -6.27 6.47 18.57
C ILE A 28 -7.52 6.71 17.74
N VAL A 29 -7.34 7.30 16.57
CA VAL A 29 -8.46 7.68 15.69
C VAL A 29 -8.95 6.47 14.91
N THR A 30 -10.27 6.26 14.93
CA THR A 30 -10.96 5.17 14.23
C THR A 30 -12.18 5.64 13.43
N SER A 31 -12.43 6.95 13.38
CA SER A 31 -13.53 7.59 12.65
C SER A 31 -13.14 8.97 12.13
N SER A 32 -13.84 9.45 11.10
CA SER A 32 -13.62 10.79 10.54
C SER A 32 -13.99 11.90 11.53
N GLN A 33 -15.01 11.68 12.38
CA GLN A 33 -15.39 12.62 13.43
C GLN A 33 -14.25 12.87 14.43
N GLN A 34 -13.59 11.81 14.90
CA GLN A 34 -12.41 11.91 15.78
C GLN A 34 -11.27 12.66 15.07
N PHE A 35 -11.03 12.36 13.80
CA PHE A 35 -10.00 13.04 13.01
C PHE A 35 -10.24 14.56 12.95
N TRP A 36 -11.45 14.99 12.58
CA TRP A 36 -11.77 16.42 12.48
C TRP A 36 -11.80 17.13 13.84
N ALA A 37 -12.21 16.44 14.90
CA ALA A 37 -12.15 16.97 16.24
C ALA A 37 -10.70 17.23 16.68
N ALA A 38 -9.78 16.29 16.39
CA ALA A 38 -8.35 16.48 16.63
C ALA A 38 -7.75 17.58 15.74
N HIS A 39 -8.18 17.66 14.48
CA HIS A 39 -7.75 18.72 13.56
C HIS A 39 -8.11 20.12 14.06
N ALA A 40 -9.35 20.30 14.52
CA ALA A 40 -9.81 21.58 15.09
C ALA A 40 -9.01 21.99 16.35
N ARG A 41 -8.43 21.02 17.08
CA ARG A 41 -7.59 21.26 18.27
C ARG A 41 -6.09 21.35 17.96
N GLY A 42 -5.66 21.03 16.74
CA GLY A 42 -4.25 20.96 16.38
C GLY A 42 -3.49 19.82 17.06
N GLU A 43 -4.18 18.74 17.42
CA GLU A 43 -3.59 17.61 18.16
C GLU A 43 -2.94 16.56 17.24
N LEU A 44 -1.94 15.87 17.78
CA LEU A 44 -1.43 14.64 17.19
C LEU A 44 -2.47 13.53 17.31
N ILE A 45 -2.48 12.64 16.31
CA ILE A 45 -3.36 11.47 16.28
C ILE A 45 -2.56 10.19 16.16
N GLY A 46 -3.03 9.13 16.81
CA GLY A 46 -2.57 7.76 16.56
C GLY A 46 -3.43 7.05 15.53
N LEU A 47 -2.83 6.30 14.60
CA LEU A 47 -3.56 5.47 13.63
C LEU A 47 -3.01 4.05 13.60
N CYS A 48 -3.89 3.07 13.73
CA CYS A 48 -3.52 1.66 13.60
C CYS A 48 -3.18 1.31 12.16
N THR A 49 -2.08 0.61 11.96
CA THR A 49 -1.66 0.06 10.67
C THR A 49 -2.01 -1.42 10.61
N SER A 50 -2.61 -1.86 9.50
CA SER A 50 -2.82 -3.28 9.23
C SER A 50 -1.52 -3.88 8.70
N GLY A 51 -0.63 -4.35 9.58
CA GLY A 51 0.60 -5.03 9.18
C GLY A 51 0.31 -6.28 8.34
N THR A 52 0.67 -6.25 7.06
CA THR A 52 0.53 -7.41 6.15
C THR A 52 1.68 -8.41 6.30
N SER A 53 2.80 -8.00 6.90
CA SER A 53 4.03 -8.78 7.05
C SER A 53 4.26 -9.35 8.47
N THR A 54 3.94 -8.58 9.53
CA THR A 54 4.30 -8.93 10.93
C THR A 54 3.12 -9.39 11.79
N GLY A 55 1.87 -9.07 11.43
CA GLY A 55 0.67 -9.56 12.11
C GLY A 55 0.35 -8.92 13.48
N THR A 56 1.18 -7.99 13.99
CA THR A 56 0.86 -7.07 15.08
C THR A 56 0.64 -5.68 14.48
N GLY A 57 -0.52 -5.07 14.72
CA GLY A 57 -0.79 -3.72 14.22
C GLY A 57 0.05 -2.71 14.99
N ARG A 58 0.73 -1.79 14.28
CA ARG A 58 1.45 -0.67 14.89
C ARG A 58 0.61 0.59 14.90
N VAL A 59 0.81 1.44 15.87
CA VAL A 59 0.23 2.80 15.88
C VAL A 59 1.25 3.78 15.31
N ILE A 60 0.93 4.38 14.17
CA ILE A 60 1.67 5.56 13.66
C ILE A 60 1.12 6.83 14.31
N VAL A 61 1.99 7.80 14.55
CA VAL A 61 1.65 9.12 15.08
C VAL A 61 1.88 10.17 14.03
N ARG A 62 0.91 11.08 13.85
CA ARG A 62 0.98 12.16 12.86
C ARG A 62 0.16 13.37 13.25
N THR A 63 0.43 14.50 12.60
CA THR A 63 -0.49 15.65 12.59
C THR A 63 -1.63 15.38 11.61
N THR A 64 -2.81 15.94 11.87
CA THR A 64 -3.93 15.91 10.92
C THR A 64 -3.64 16.73 9.65
N SER A 65 -2.87 17.83 9.77
CA SER A 65 -2.44 18.65 8.63
C SER A 65 -1.60 17.87 7.62
N SER A 66 -0.82 16.88 8.06
CA SER A 66 -0.07 15.98 7.15
C SER A 66 -0.96 15.23 6.15
N TRP A 67 -2.29 15.19 6.36
CA TRP A 67 -3.28 14.75 5.39
C TRP A 67 -4.02 15.91 4.75
N VAL A 68 -4.57 16.83 5.56
CA VAL A 68 -5.43 17.92 5.06
C VAL A 68 -4.71 18.77 4.01
N ASP A 69 -3.42 19.01 4.18
CA ASP A 69 -2.61 19.83 3.27
C ASP A 69 -2.46 19.22 1.86
N SER A 70 -2.82 17.94 1.69
CA SER A 70 -2.78 17.25 0.39
C SER A 70 -4.12 17.25 -0.37
N PHE A 71 -5.23 17.61 0.28
CA PHE A 71 -6.57 17.38 -0.28
C PHE A 71 -6.87 18.26 -1.49
N ASP A 72 -6.51 19.55 -1.45
CA ASP A 72 -6.70 20.46 -2.60
C ASP A 72 -5.89 20.01 -3.82
N LEU A 73 -4.66 19.53 -3.60
CA LEU A 73 -3.80 19.00 -4.65
C LEU A 73 -4.44 17.78 -5.32
N LEU A 74 -4.85 16.79 -4.53
CA LEU A 74 -5.49 15.59 -5.05
C LEU A 74 -6.83 15.89 -5.74
N ALA A 75 -7.63 16.78 -5.16
CA ALA A 75 -8.92 17.16 -5.73
C ALA A 75 -8.75 17.87 -7.08
N SER A 76 -7.76 18.76 -7.20
CA SER A 76 -7.41 19.39 -8.47
C SER A 76 -6.91 18.37 -9.49
N GLN A 77 -5.99 17.49 -9.08
CA GLN A 77 -5.36 16.51 -9.97
C GLN A 77 -6.35 15.47 -10.51
N TRP A 78 -7.31 15.04 -9.68
CA TRP A 78 -8.29 14.02 -10.03
C TRP A 78 -9.65 14.59 -10.45
N ASN A 79 -9.77 15.93 -10.50
CA ASN A 79 -10.98 16.67 -10.81
C ASN A 79 -12.18 16.23 -9.93
N LEU A 80 -12.00 16.29 -8.61
CA LEU A 80 -12.99 15.90 -7.60
C LEU A 80 -13.57 17.14 -6.90
N GLY A 81 -14.78 17.00 -6.35
CA GLY A 81 -15.47 18.06 -5.61
C GLY A 81 -16.77 17.57 -4.97
N SER A 82 -17.57 18.49 -4.41
CA SER A 82 -18.79 18.17 -3.64
C SER A 82 -19.91 17.46 -4.41
N GLY A 83 -19.87 17.47 -5.75
CA GLY A 83 -20.84 16.78 -6.60
C GLY A 83 -20.72 15.26 -6.61
N HIS A 84 -19.75 14.70 -5.90
CA HIS A 84 -19.50 13.26 -5.86
C HIS A 84 -20.05 12.60 -4.60
N ARG A 85 -20.37 11.31 -4.73
CA ARG A 85 -20.60 10.42 -3.59
C ARG A 85 -19.56 9.31 -3.60
N TRP A 86 -18.86 9.15 -2.48
CA TRP A 86 -17.76 8.20 -2.35
C TRP A 86 -18.25 6.87 -1.77
N TRP A 87 -17.88 5.78 -2.43
CA TRP A 87 -18.02 4.44 -1.91
C TRP A 87 -16.70 3.97 -1.30
N ILE A 88 -16.68 3.79 0.02
CA ILE A 88 -15.50 3.41 0.80
C ILE A 88 -15.83 2.11 1.56
N PRO A 89 -15.66 0.93 0.94
CA PRO A 89 -16.20 -0.33 1.46
C PRO A 89 -15.50 -0.88 2.70
N GLY A 90 -14.30 -0.40 3.03
CA GLY A 90 -13.50 -0.93 4.14
C GLY A 90 -13.69 -0.20 5.47
N PRO A 91 -13.04 -0.68 6.54
CA PRO A 91 -13.15 -0.10 7.87
C PRO A 91 -12.36 1.20 7.97
N MET A 92 -12.84 2.14 8.80
CA MET A 92 -12.16 3.41 9.12
C MET A 92 -10.93 3.24 10.01
N THR A 93 -10.66 2.03 10.51
CA THR A 93 -9.39 1.68 11.15
C THR A 93 -8.26 1.50 10.14
N SER A 94 -8.56 1.42 8.84
CA SER A 94 -7.55 1.46 7.78
C SER A 94 -7.24 2.90 7.40
N THR A 95 -5.96 3.27 7.46
CA THR A 95 -5.50 4.62 7.10
C THR A 95 -5.96 5.06 5.70
N MET A 96 -5.92 4.16 4.71
CA MET A 96 -6.37 4.44 3.34
C MET A 96 -7.87 4.82 3.29
N ASN A 97 -8.72 4.08 4.01
CA ASN A 97 -10.16 4.32 3.99
C ASN A 97 -10.53 5.56 4.81
N LEU A 98 -9.88 5.74 5.96
CA LEU A 98 -10.08 6.94 6.78
C LEU A 98 -9.66 8.18 6.01
N PHE A 99 -8.49 8.16 5.34
CA PHE A 99 -8.01 9.23 4.47
C PHE A 99 -9.04 9.60 3.41
N ALA A 100 -9.59 8.61 2.70
CA ALA A 100 -10.63 8.83 1.69
C ALA A 100 -11.91 9.45 2.30
N ALA A 101 -12.33 8.99 3.49
CA ALA A 101 -13.52 9.50 4.15
C ALA A 101 -13.35 10.97 4.60
N VAL A 102 -12.21 11.31 5.20
CA VAL A 102 -11.94 12.69 5.59
C VAL A 102 -11.74 13.58 4.37
N MET A 103 -11.10 13.11 3.29
CA MET A 103 -11.00 13.87 2.04
C MET A 103 -12.40 14.13 1.44
N ALA A 104 -13.29 13.14 1.42
CA ALA A 104 -14.66 13.33 0.96
C ALA A 104 -15.38 14.42 1.77
N GLU A 105 -15.28 14.37 3.09
CA GLU A 105 -15.89 15.38 3.98
C GLU A 105 -15.28 16.78 3.78
N TYR A 106 -13.96 16.88 3.60
CA TYR A 106 -13.28 18.14 3.30
C TYR A 106 -13.79 18.78 2.02
N LEU A 107 -14.01 17.97 0.97
CA LEU A 107 -14.54 18.42 -0.31
C LEU A 107 -16.06 18.69 -0.29
N GLY A 108 -16.72 18.51 0.86
CA GLY A 108 -18.18 18.61 0.97
C GLY A 108 -18.93 17.51 0.22
N SER A 109 -18.27 16.37 -0.05
CA SER A 109 -18.87 15.19 -0.66
C SER A 109 -19.50 14.27 0.40
N GLU A 110 -20.55 13.56 0.03
CA GLU A 110 -21.07 12.47 0.86
C GLU A 110 -20.25 11.19 0.65
N TRP A 111 -20.17 10.33 1.66
CA TRP A 111 -19.55 9.02 1.54
C TRP A 111 -20.34 7.94 2.28
N GLY A 112 -20.09 6.68 1.92
CA GLY A 112 -20.69 5.53 2.60
C GLY A 112 -19.98 4.21 2.27
N GLN A 113 -20.27 3.18 3.06
CA GLN A 113 -19.66 1.85 2.88
C GLN A 113 -20.37 0.98 1.83
N GLY A 114 -21.58 1.38 1.41
CA GLY A 114 -22.30 0.76 0.31
C GLY A 114 -22.15 1.54 -1.00
N PRO A 115 -22.32 0.89 -2.16
CA PRO A 115 -22.15 1.52 -3.47
C PRO A 115 -23.32 2.43 -3.91
N GLY A 116 -24.39 2.53 -3.12
CA GLY A 116 -25.65 3.18 -3.53
C GLY A 116 -25.47 4.65 -3.93
N GLY A 117 -25.70 4.96 -5.21
CA GLY A 117 -25.59 6.31 -5.77
C GLY A 117 -24.16 6.86 -5.82
N ALA A 118 -23.15 6.04 -5.56
CA ALA A 118 -21.76 6.47 -5.61
C ALA A 118 -21.31 6.75 -7.05
N THR A 119 -20.41 7.71 -7.18
CA THR A 119 -19.71 8.06 -8.43
C THR A 119 -18.20 7.83 -8.32
N ILE A 120 -17.67 7.75 -7.10
CA ILE A 120 -16.26 7.44 -6.81
C ILE A 120 -16.21 6.14 -6.00
N GLY A 121 -15.32 5.22 -6.36
CA GLY A 121 -15.00 4.05 -5.53
C GLY A 121 -13.55 4.05 -5.06
N GLN A 122 -13.34 3.78 -3.77
CA GLN A 122 -12.01 3.56 -3.18
C GLN A 122 -11.70 2.06 -3.19
N PHE A 123 -10.58 1.69 -3.81
CA PHE A 123 -10.21 0.29 -4.01
C PHE A 123 -8.74 -0.01 -3.67
N THR A 124 -8.48 -1.28 -3.35
CA THR A 124 -7.18 -1.89 -3.64
C THR A 124 -7.27 -2.55 -5.02
N PRO A 125 -6.14 -2.91 -5.66
CA PRO A 125 -6.17 -3.68 -6.91
C PRO A 125 -7.05 -4.93 -6.82
N ALA A 126 -6.92 -5.69 -5.73
CA ALA A 126 -7.72 -6.90 -5.51
C ALA A 126 -9.23 -6.64 -5.41
N THR A 127 -9.66 -5.55 -4.77
CA THR A 127 -11.09 -5.21 -4.67
C THR A 127 -11.62 -4.60 -5.97
N LEU A 128 -10.79 -3.85 -6.72
CA LEU A 128 -11.13 -3.36 -8.05
C LEU A 128 -11.36 -4.51 -9.03
N HIS A 129 -10.50 -5.52 -9.06
CA HIS A 129 -10.68 -6.70 -9.90
C HIS A 129 -12.05 -7.36 -9.63
N ARG A 130 -12.37 -7.62 -8.36
CA ARG A 130 -13.66 -8.21 -7.95
C ARG A 130 -14.86 -7.34 -8.31
N PHE A 131 -14.69 -6.03 -8.26
CA PHE A 131 -15.73 -5.08 -8.66
C PHE A 131 -16.00 -5.18 -10.16
N LEU A 132 -14.95 -5.17 -10.99
CA LEU A 132 -15.07 -5.29 -12.45
C LEU A 132 -15.65 -6.65 -12.89
N ASP A 133 -15.45 -7.72 -12.11
CA ASP A 133 -16.05 -9.04 -12.38
C ASP A 133 -17.58 -9.05 -12.19
N ARG A 134 -18.14 -8.11 -11.43
CA ARG A 134 -19.55 -8.10 -11.01
C ARG A 134 -20.46 -7.15 -11.79
N ASN A 135 -19.95 -6.57 -12.88
CA ASN A 135 -20.58 -5.54 -13.71
C ASN A 135 -20.72 -4.19 -12.97
N PRO A 136 -19.84 -3.21 -13.25
CA PRO A 136 -19.75 -1.98 -12.48
C PRO A 136 -20.97 -1.08 -12.70
N GLY A 137 -21.51 -0.54 -11.59
CA GLY A 137 -22.68 0.36 -11.60
C GLY A 137 -22.37 1.76 -12.12
N THR A 138 -22.77 2.80 -11.36
CA THR A 138 -22.73 4.22 -11.73
C THR A 138 -21.40 4.93 -11.46
N LEU A 139 -20.31 4.20 -11.22
CA LEU A 139 -19.02 4.81 -10.89
C LEU A 139 -18.41 5.47 -12.13
N SER A 140 -17.86 6.67 -11.95
CA SER A 140 -17.07 7.39 -12.95
C SER A 140 -15.59 7.48 -12.57
N HIS A 141 -15.24 7.32 -11.28
CA HIS A 141 -13.85 7.31 -10.81
C HIS A 141 -13.55 6.06 -9.98
N ALA A 142 -12.33 5.54 -10.14
CA ALA A 142 -11.73 4.54 -9.27
C ALA A 142 -10.43 5.09 -8.70
N ILE A 143 -10.40 5.32 -7.39
CA ILE A 143 -9.16 5.65 -6.67
C ILE A 143 -8.59 4.35 -6.12
N VAL A 144 -7.38 4.00 -6.55
CA VAL A 144 -6.78 2.70 -6.30
C VAL A 144 -5.47 2.88 -5.54
N ALA A 145 -5.34 2.25 -4.38
CA ALA A 145 -4.15 2.37 -3.56
C ALA A 145 -3.90 1.15 -2.66
N GLY A 146 -2.83 1.22 -1.89
CA GLY A 146 -2.50 0.23 -0.86
C GLY A 146 -1.79 -1.02 -1.36
N ALA A 147 -1.69 -1.23 -2.68
CA ALA A 147 -0.81 -2.18 -3.37
C ALA A 147 -0.58 -1.69 -4.81
N GLY A 148 0.43 -2.23 -5.49
CA GLY A 148 0.71 -1.87 -6.88
C GLY A 148 -0.44 -2.26 -7.81
N LEU A 149 -0.90 -1.31 -8.61
CA LEU A 149 -1.87 -1.53 -9.68
C LEU A 149 -1.16 -1.87 -10.98
N ASP A 150 -1.48 -3.00 -11.62
CA ASP A 150 -0.94 -3.34 -12.93
C ASP A 150 -1.67 -2.60 -14.07
N ALA A 151 -0.96 -2.41 -15.17
CA ALA A 151 -1.48 -1.74 -16.36
C ALA A 151 -2.70 -2.45 -16.96
N GLY A 152 -2.76 -3.78 -16.91
CA GLY A 152 -3.88 -4.55 -17.45
C GLY A 152 -5.18 -4.32 -16.68
N LEU A 153 -5.13 -4.31 -15.35
CA LEU A 153 -6.28 -4.00 -14.52
C LEU A 153 -6.72 -2.54 -14.67
N ARG A 154 -5.78 -1.60 -14.81
CA ARG A 154 -6.09 -0.20 -15.16
C ARG A 154 -6.84 -0.12 -16.49
N ASP A 155 -6.34 -0.77 -17.53
CA ASP A 155 -6.92 -0.70 -18.87
C ASP A 155 -8.32 -1.30 -18.89
N ARG A 156 -8.51 -2.44 -18.22
CA ARG A 156 -9.83 -3.05 -18.02
C ARG A 156 -10.80 -2.14 -17.26
N ALA A 157 -10.33 -1.39 -16.27
CA ALA A 157 -11.16 -0.40 -15.55
C ALA A 157 -11.55 0.78 -16.46
N ARG A 158 -10.64 1.26 -17.31
CA ARG A 158 -10.92 2.31 -18.29
C ARG A 158 -11.91 1.88 -19.37
N GLU A 159 -11.80 0.63 -19.85
CA GLU A 159 -12.77 0.03 -20.78
C GLU A 159 -14.18 -0.04 -20.18
N ALA A 160 -14.27 -0.18 -18.86
CA ALA A 160 -15.53 -0.11 -18.11
C ALA A 160 -16.02 1.33 -17.84
N GLY A 161 -15.35 2.35 -18.39
CA GLY A 161 -15.75 3.76 -18.29
C GLY A 161 -15.21 4.50 -17.07
N LEU A 162 -14.26 3.92 -16.32
CA LEU A 162 -13.71 4.54 -15.11
C LEU A 162 -12.51 5.44 -15.42
N GLN A 163 -12.48 6.61 -14.79
CA GLN A 163 -11.25 7.38 -14.60
C GLN A 163 -10.45 6.75 -13.46
N VAL A 164 -9.28 6.20 -13.78
CA VAL A 164 -8.45 5.47 -12.81
C VAL A 164 -7.37 6.41 -12.26
N HIS A 165 -7.36 6.56 -10.94
CA HIS A 165 -6.41 7.35 -10.18
C HIS A 165 -5.63 6.42 -9.26
N HIS A 166 -4.32 6.31 -9.46
CA HIS A 166 -3.45 5.46 -8.64
C HIS A 166 -2.43 6.32 -7.89
N TYR A 167 -2.11 5.94 -6.65
CA TYR A 167 -0.99 6.53 -5.94
C TYR A 167 -0.22 5.47 -5.16
N TYR A 168 1.09 5.69 -5.07
CA TYR A 168 1.97 4.99 -4.14
C TYR A 168 2.11 5.83 -2.87
N GLY A 169 2.06 5.12 -1.74
CA GLY A 169 2.14 5.68 -0.41
C GLY A 169 2.22 4.59 0.65
N ALA A 170 2.62 4.99 1.85
CA ALA A 170 2.64 4.15 3.04
C ALA A 170 1.92 4.88 4.19
N ALA A 171 1.54 4.17 5.24
CA ALA A 171 0.87 4.82 6.36
C ALA A 171 1.79 5.90 6.97
N GLU A 172 3.09 5.60 7.05
CA GLU A 172 4.17 6.43 7.56
C GLU A 172 4.51 7.58 6.61
N LEU A 173 4.48 7.34 5.30
CA LEU A 173 4.89 8.33 4.27
C LEU A 173 3.73 9.19 3.75
N SER A 174 2.48 8.78 3.99
CA SER A 174 1.30 9.31 3.31
C SER A 174 1.39 9.14 1.79
N LEU A 175 1.25 10.22 1.03
CA LEU A 175 1.35 10.25 -0.43
C LEU A 175 2.81 10.47 -0.86
N VAL A 176 3.25 9.72 -1.86
CA VAL A 176 4.62 9.82 -2.39
C VAL A 176 4.60 10.07 -3.89
N ALA A 177 3.89 9.23 -4.63
CA ALA A 177 3.80 9.32 -6.09
C ALA A 177 2.40 9.01 -6.58
N VAL A 178 2.06 9.51 -7.76
CA VAL A 178 0.74 9.44 -8.39
C VAL A 178 0.87 9.08 -9.86
N GLY A 179 -0.13 8.38 -10.37
CA GLY A 179 -0.19 7.92 -11.74
C GLY A 179 -1.55 7.30 -12.03
N SER A 180 -1.60 6.45 -13.05
CA SER A 180 -2.77 5.64 -13.37
C SER A 180 -2.54 4.14 -13.17
N ALA A 181 -1.29 3.70 -13.03
CA ALA A 181 -0.87 2.37 -12.60
C ALA A 181 0.58 2.42 -12.05
N SER A 182 1.18 1.27 -11.74
CA SER A 182 2.53 1.20 -11.16
C SER A 182 3.65 1.55 -12.15
N ASP A 183 3.36 1.55 -13.45
CA ASP A 183 4.32 1.80 -14.54
C ASP A 183 4.41 3.27 -14.97
N ASP A 184 3.59 4.15 -14.38
CA ASP A 184 3.54 5.58 -14.70
C ASP A 184 3.53 6.50 -13.46
N LEU A 185 3.99 6.00 -12.31
CA LEU A 185 4.09 6.78 -11.08
C LEU A 185 5.14 7.91 -11.20
N VAL A 186 4.74 9.12 -10.84
CA VAL A 186 5.61 10.30 -10.71
C VAL A 186 5.43 10.88 -9.31
N ALA A 187 6.50 11.38 -8.68
CA ALA A 187 6.37 12.03 -7.38
C ALA A 187 5.45 13.25 -7.44
N PHE A 188 4.76 13.53 -6.33
CA PHE A 188 4.10 14.82 -6.16
C PHE A 188 5.13 15.95 -6.07
N ASP A 189 4.77 17.16 -6.47
CA ASP A 189 5.67 18.31 -6.49
C ASP A 189 6.20 18.66 -5.08
N GLU A 190 5.42 18.41 -4.04
CA GLU A 190 5.79 18.59 -2.63
C GLU A 190 6.66 17.47 -2.06
N VAL A 191 6.94 16.43 -2.86
CA VAL A 191 7.65 15.22 -2.44
C VAL A 191 9.03 15.18 -3.07
N GLU A 192 10.05 15.22 -2.21
CA GLU A 192 11.43 14.94 -2.58
C GLU A 192 11.73 13.46 -2.32
N MET A 193 12.37 12.80 -3.28
CA MET A 193 12.68 11.37 -3.17
C MET A 193 14.08 11.04 -3.63
N GLU A 194 14.69 10.06 -2.97
CA GLU A 194 16.00 9.51 -3.30
C GLU A 194 15.95 7.98 -3.25
N VAL A 195 16.67 7.33 -4.16
CA VAL A 195 16.88 5.88 -4.10
C VAL A 195 18.31 5.63 -3.67
N ARG A 196 18.49 5.16 -2.43
CA ARG A 196 19.79 4.88 -1.81
C ARG A 196 19.96 3.37 -1.68
N ASP A 197 20.92 2.78 -2.39
CA ASP A 197 21.14 1.33 -2.44
C ASP A 197 19.87 0.51 -2.81
N GLY A 198 19.04 1.11 -3.67
CA GLY A 198 17.76 0.55 -4.12
C GLY A 198 16.62 0.65 -3.09
N VAL A 199 16.81 1.38 -1.99
CA VAL A 199 15.78 1.69 -0.99
C VAL A 199 15.25 3.09 -1.23
N LEU A 200 13.93 3.25 -1.23
CA LEU A 200 13.26 4.53 -1.40
C LEU A 200 13.29 5.34 -0.09
N TRP A 201 13.79 6.56 -0.17
CA TRP A 201 13.80 7.57 0.87
C TRP A 201 12.97 8.77 0.40
N VAL A 202 12.13 9.32 1.28
CA VAL A 202 11.15 10.35 0.93
C VAL A 202 11.18 11.46 1.97
N ARG A 203 11.20 12.71 1.52
CA ARG A 203 10.94 13.89 2.35
C ARG A 203 9.75 14.64 1.80
N SER A 204 8.75 14.89 2.65
CA SER A 204 7.53 15.60 2.27
C SER A 204 6.88 16.27 3.49
N PRO A 205 5.98 17.25 3.31
CA PRO A 205 5.20 17.81 4.41
C PRO A 205 4.17 16.80 4.98
N TRP A 206 3.96 15.68 4.30
CA TRP A 206 2.91 14.70 4.62
C TRP A 206 3.41 13.50 5.43
N LEU A 207 4.68 13.49 5.84
CA LEU A 207 5.24 12.41 6.65
C LEU A 207 4.55 12.30 8.02
N SER A 208 4.46 11.07 8.53
CA SER A 208 4.16 10.82 9.94
C SER A 208 5.31 11.29 10.84
N CYS A 209 5.05 11.44 12.13
CA CYS A 209 6.08 11.76 13.13
C CYS A 209 6.84 10.49 13.56
N GLY A 210 6.18 9.32 13.52
CA GLY A 210 6.81 8.03 13.78
C GLY A 210 5.82 6.99 14.30
N TYR A 211 6.31 6.01 15.05
CA TYR A 211 5.46 5.06 15.78
C TYR A 211 5.33 5.44 17.25
N MET A 212 4.17 5.15 17.85
CA MET A 212 3.95 5.33 19.29
C MET A 212 4.88 4.44 20.12
N GLU A 213 5.08 3.20 19.68
CA GLU A 213 5.95 2.21 20.29
C GLU A 213 7.30 2.12 19.54
N PRO A 214 8.37 1.62 20.19
CA PRO A 214 9.67 1.44 19.54
C PRO A 214 9.57 0.64 18.23
N ASN A 215 10.26 1.12 17.19
CA ASN A 215 10.33 0.43 15.91
C ASN A 215 11.32 -0.74 15.96
N GLU A 216 10.89 -1.90 16.46
CA GLU A 216 11.75 -3.07 16.64
C GLU A 216 12.32 -3.65 15.32
N ASP A 217 11.66 -3.42 14.18
CA ASP A 217 12.06 -4.02 12.89
C ASP A 217 12.99 -3.13 12.07
N ALA A 218 13.30 -1.93 12.55
CA ALA A 218 14.04 -0.88 11.82
C ALA A 218 13.48 -0.56 10.42
N SER A 219 12.24 -0.94 10.11
CA SER A 219 11.71 -0.74 8.75
C SER A 219 11.47 0.73 8.42
N MET A 220 11.00 1.50 9.40
CA MET A 220 10.92 2.95 9.31
C MET A 220 12.19 3.59 9.86
N MET A 221 12.88 4.38 9.04
CA MET A 221 14.04 5.18 9.45
C MET A 221 13.87 6.60 8.95
N CYS A 222 14.36 7.58 9.71
CA CYS A 222 14.46 8.97 9.29
C CYS A 222 15.92 9.42 9.47
N ASP A 223 16.47 10.11 8.47
CA ASP A 223 17.82 10.67 8.55
C ASP A 223 17.79 12.12 9.08
N GLU A 224 19.00 12.68 9.29
CA GLU A 224 19.19 14.05 9.78
C GLU A 224 18.72 15.12 8.79
N MET A 225 18.56 14.76 7.51
CA MET A 225 18.06 15.65 6.45
C MET A 225 16.52 15.62 6.34
N GLY A 226 15.84 14.83 7.18
CA GLY A 226 14.39 14.70 7.20
C GLY A 226 13.83 13.75 6.14
N PHE A 227 14.66 12.94 5.48
CA PHE A 227 14.19 11.87 4.62
C PHE A 227 13.80 10.65 5.46
N MET A 228 12.62 10.12 5.19
CA MET A 228 12.06 8.92 5.80
C MET A 228 11.98 7.77 4.80
N THR A 229 12.31 6.56 5.22
CA THR A 229 12.07 5.32 4.47
C THR A 229 11.21 4.37 5.27
N VAL A 230 10.45 3.51 4.58
CA VAL A 230 9.74 2.35 5.16
C VAL A 230 10.37 1.01 4.73
N GLY A 231 11.55 1.09 4.10
CA GLY A 231 12.30 -0.05 3.59
C GLY A 231 11.81 -0.57 2.24
N ASP A 232 10.85 0.09 1.61
CA ASP A 232 10.40 -0.26 0.26
C ASP A 232 11.53 -0.05 -0.75
N ARG A 233 11.68 -1.00 -1.66
CA ARG A 233 12.67 -0.95 -2.73
C ARG A 233 12.06 -0.37 -3.99
N GLY A 234 12.87 0.35 -4.74
CA GLY A 234 12.47 0.94 -5.99
C GLY A 234 13.65 1.51 -6.76
N ARG A 235 13.36 2.03 -7.94
CA ARG A 235 14.31 2.74 -8.79
C ARG A 235 13.61 3.84 -9.58
N MET A 236 14.40 4.79 -10.06
CA MET A 236 13.94 5.80 -11.02
C MET A 236 14.23 5.33 -12.44
N GLU A 237 13.24 5.44 -13.31
CA GLU A 237 13.35 5.08 -14.73
C GLU A 237 12.59 6.13 -15.55
N ASP A 238 13.29 6.88 -16.40
CA ASP A 238 12.72 7.96 -17.23
C ASP A 238 11.85 8.98 -16.46
N GLY A 239 12.30 9.37 -15.26
CA GLY A 239 11.58 10.31 -14.38
C GLY A 239 10.39 9.70 -13.63
N ARG A 240 10.17 8.38 -13.77
CA ARG A 240 9.11 7.64 -13.07
C ARG A 240 9.67 6.80 -11.94
N LEU A 241 8.87 6.65 -10.88
CA LEU A 241 9.18 5.79 -9.75
C LEU A 241 8.67 4.38 -10.02
N ILE A 242 9.58 3.41 -10.07
CA ILE A 242 9.23 1.99 -10.15
C ILE A 242 9.41 1.38 -8.76
N ILE A 243 8.29 0.97 -8.15
CA ILE A 243 8.29 0.28 -6.86
C ILE A 243 8.52 -1.22 -7.09
N GLU A 244 9.62 -1.73 -6.56
CA GLU A 244 9.99 -3.15 -6.63
C GLU A 244 9.38 -3.94 -5.47
N GLY A 245 8.85 -3.25 -4.46
CA GLY A 245 8.13 -3.80 -3.32
C GLY A 245 8.98 -3.84 -2.05
N ARG A 246 8.40 -4.38 -0.98
CA ARG A 246 9.07 -4.46 0.33
C ARG A 246 9.94 -5.71 0.40
N PRO A 247 11.18 -5.62 0.91
CA PRO A 247 12.03 -6.78 1.07
C PRO A 247 11.35 -7.79 2.00
N GLY A 248 11.16 -8.99 1.47
CA GLY A 248 10.78 -10.20 2.17
C GLY A 248 11.58 -11.34 1.56
N ALA A 249 11.89 -12.37 2.35
CA ALA A 249 12.71 -13.47 1.88
C ALA A 249 12.19 -14.82 2.36
N VAL A 250 12.51 -15.86 1.60
CA VAL A 250 12.35 -17.26 1.99
C VAL A 250 13.71 -17.91 1.92
N THR A 251 14.10 -18.58 3.00
CA THR A 251 15.33 -19.38 3.01
C THR A 251 14.98 -20.82 2.65
N THR A 252 15.38 -21.25 1.45
CA THR A 252 15.12 -22.60 0.96
C THR A 252 16.42 -23.31 0.60
N ALA A 253 16.61 -24.52 1.16
CA ALA A 253 17.83 -25.32 0.94
C ALA A 253 19.14 -24.54 1.18
N GLY A 254 19.16 -23.66 2.19
CA GLY A 254 20.33 -22.84 2.55
C GLY A 254 20.55 -21.60 1.67
N GLN A 255 19.68 -21.32 0.70
CA GLN A 255 19.72 -20.11 -0.12
C GLN A 255 18.55 -19.18 0.22
N THR A 256 18.85 -17.90 0.43
CA THR A 256 17.85 -16.87 0.71
C THR A 256 17.37 -16.25 -0.60
N VAL A 257 16.07 -16.36 -0.88
CA VAL A 257 15.42 -15.82 -2.08
C VAL A 257 14.64 -14.56 -1.72
N SER A 258 14.94 -13.44 -2.36
CA SER A 258 14.14 -12.22 -2.24
C SER A 258 12.83 -12.35 -3.01
N LEU A 259 11.71 -12.16 -2.31
CA LEU A 259 10.38 -12.42 -2.86
C LEU A 259 9.93 -11.35 -3.85
N ALA A 260 10.02 -10.07 -3.47
CA ALA A 260 9.38 -8.99 -4.23
C ALA A 260 9.86 -8.89 -5.70
N PRO A 261 11.18 -8.91 -6.01
CA PRO A 261 11.65 -8.87 -7.40
C PRO A 261 11.17 -10.08 -8.21
N LEU A 262 11.12 -11.24 -7.58
CA LEU A 262 10.72 -12.50 -8.22
C LEU A 262 9.21 -12.55 -8.45
N GLU A 263 8.40 -12.08 -7.50
CA GLU A 263 6.96 -11.91 -7.65
C GLU A 263 6.63 -10.99 -8.83
N ASN A 264 7.32 -9.85 -8.97
CA ASN A 264 7.07 -8.92 -10.08
C ASN A 264 7.32 -9.58 -11.45
N ARG A 265 8.39 -10.37 -11.57
CA ARG A 265 8.68 -11.13 -12.79
C ARG A 265 7.57 -12.14 -13.11
N LEU A 266 7.02 -12.83 -12.11
CA LEU A 266 5.92 -13.77 -12.29
C LEU A 266 4.60 -13.08 -12.62
N ARG A 267 4.27 -11.97 -11.92
CA ARG A 267 3.06 -11.17 -12.17
C ARG A 267 3.01 -10.62 -13.59
N ALA A 268 4.13 -10.15 -14.12
CA ALA A 268 4.23 -9.68 -15.51
C ALA A 268 3.87 -10.77 -16.55
N GLN A 269 3.91 -12.05 -16.14
CA GLN A 269 3.57 -13.19 -16.97
C GLN A 269 2.23 -13.84 -16.60
N ALA A 270 1.53 -13.34 -15.60
CA ALA A 270 0.31 -13.95 -15.09
C ALA A 270 -0.93 -13.32 -15.70
N ILE A 271 -2.03 -14.09 -15.72
CA ILE A 271 -3.36 -13.59 -16.05
C ILE A 271 -4.01 -13.03 -14.78
N GLY A 272 -3.84 -13.71 -13.64
CA GLY A 272 -4.33 -13.27 -12.34
C GLY A 272 -3.21 -12.92 -11.36
N GLU A 273 -3.60 -12.73 -10.09
CA GLU A 273 -2.68 -12.48 -8.99
C GLU A 273 -1.74 -13.67 -8.73
N VAL A 274 -0.46 -13.36 -8.46
CA VAL A 274 0.58 -14.31 -8.05
C VAL A 274 1.28 -13.79 -6.80
N ILE A 275 1.43 -14.66 -5.81
CA ILE A 275 2.13 -14.40 -4.55
C ILE A 275 3.13 -15.52 -4.29
N LEU A 276 4.30 -15.17 -3.76
CA LEU A 276 5.30 -16.10 -3.28
C LEU A 276 5.31 -16.15 -1.76
N VAL A 277 5.34 -17.37 -1.22
CA VAL A 277 5.47 -17.60 0.22
C VAL A 277 6.45 -18.74 0.51
N GLY A 278 7.05 -18.70 1.70
CA GLY A 278 7.72 -19.85 2.28
C GLY A 278 6.67 -20.84 2.79
N ALA A 279 6.78 -22.09 2.37
CA ALA A 279 6.00 -23.19 2.93
C ALA A 279 6.93 -24.14 3.68
N PRO A 280 6.57 -24.59 4.89
CA PRO A 280 7.36 -25.58 5.62
C PRO A 280 7.65 -26.82 4.78
N ASN A 281 8.87 -27.33 4.87
CA ASN A 281 9.30 -28.57 4.23
C ASN A 281 10.24 -29.34 5.18
N PRO A 282 9.95 -30.61 5.51
CA PRO A 282 10.75 -31.37 6.47
C PRO A 282 12.22 -31.56 6.11
N LEU A 283 12.59 -31.50 4.83
CA LEU A 283 13.95 -31.77 4.36
C LEU A 283 14.84 -30.52 4.31
N VAL A 284 14.24 -29.37 3.98
CA VAL A 284 14.99 -28.14 3.68
C VAL A 284 14.53 -26.92 4.49
N GLY A 285 13.67 -27.13 5.49
CA GLY A 285 13.08 -26.09 6.33
C GLY A 285 11.90 -25.42 5.66
N GLU A 286 12.14 -24.66 4.59
CA GLU A 286 11.11 -24.06 3.76
C GLU A 286 11.37 -24.30 2.27
N VAL A 287 10.28 -24.36 1.49
CA VAL A 287 10.32 -24.33 0.03
C VAL A 287 9.58 -23.11 -0.50
N LEU A 288 10.16 -22.47 -1.50
CA LEU A 288 9.51 -21.38 -2.22
C LEU A 288 8.25 -21.91 -2.91
N THR A 289 7.11 -21.32 -2.57
CA THR A 289 5.79 -21.73 -3.05
C THR A 289 5.11 -20.57 -3.77
N ALA A 290 4.74 -20.78 -5.03
CA ALA A 290 3.90 -19.86 -5.78
C ALA A 290 2.43 -20.18 -5.57
N VAL A 291 1.65 -19.16 -5.25
CA VAL A 291 0.20 -19.23 -5.13
C VAL A 291 -0.41 -18.35 -6.20
N VAL A 292 -1.26 -18.94 -7.05
CA VAL A 292 -1.92 -18.25 -8.17
C VAL A 292 -3.43 -18.17 -7.93
N SER A 293 -4.05 -17.08 -8.35
CA SER A 293 -5.51 -16.88 -8.24
C SER A 293 -6.28 -17.49 -9.42
N ASP A 294 -5.66 -17.51 -10.61
CA ASP A 294 -6.20 -18.13 -11.81
C ASP A 294 -5.54 -19.49 -12.07
N GLY A 295 -6.34 -20.55 -12.18
CA GLY A 295 -5.83 -21.90 -12.42
C GLY A 295 -5.13 -22.05 -13.77
N ARG A 296 -5.47 -21.20 -14.75
CA ARG A 296 -4.85 -21.15 -16.09
C ARG A 296 -3.38 -20.73 -16.03
N ASP A 297 -2.96 -20.02 -14.98
CA ASP A 297 -1.57 -19.60 -14.80
C ASP A 297 -0.64 -20.75 -14.41
N LEU A 298 -1.15 -21.84 -13.81
CA LEU A 298 -0.31 -22.94 -13.32
C LEU A 298 0.60 -23.53 -14.39
N PRO A 299 0.14 -24.01 -15.55
CA PRO A 299 1.02 -24.62 -16.55
C PRO A 299 1.96 -23.59 -17.19
N ARG A 300 1.44 -22.40 -17.51
CA ARG A 300 2.18 -21.31 -18.17
C ARG A 300 3.31 -20.79 -17.30
N LEU A 301 3.01 -20.38 -16.06
CA LEU A 301 4.01 -19.84 -15.15
C LEU A 301 5.01 -20.91 -14.71
N ARG A 302 4.60 -22.18 -14.56
CA ARG A 302 5.55 -23.28 -14.30
C ARG A 302 6.53 -23.47 -15.45
N SER A 303 6.10 -23.41 -16.71
CA SER A 303 7.01 -23.52 -17.86
C SER A 303 7.94 -22.32 -17.94
N TRP A 304 7.37 -21.10 -17.85
CA TRP A 304 8.16 -19.87 -17.85
C TRP A 304 9.21 -19.87 -16.73
N ALA A 305 8.83 -20.27 -15.51
CA ALA A 305 9.73 -20.36 -14.36
C ALA A 305 10.83 -21.41 -14.58
N ARG A 306 10.54 -22.53 -15.27
CA ARG A 306 11.55 -23.54 -15.60
C ARG A 306 12.59 -23.03 -16.60
N GLU A 307 12.17 -22.17 -17.52
CA GLU A 307 13.01 -21.61 -18.58
C GLU A 307 13.79 -20.36 -18.13
N ASN A 308 13.22 -19.57 -17.20
CA ASN A 308 13.73 -18.23 -16.87
C ASN A 308 14.25 -18.09 -15.42
N LEU A 309 14.01 -19.08 -14.56
CA LEU A 309 14.43 -19.08 -13.16
C LEU A 309 15.33 -20.29 -12.86
N SER A 310 16.36 -20.08 -12.06
CA SER A 310 17.35 -21.10 -11.71
C SER A 310 17.40 -21.35 -10.21
N GLY A 311 17.86 -22.54 -9.81
CA GLY A 311 18.23 -22.82 -8.42
C GLY A 311 17.08 -22.64 -7.41
N ALA A 312 17.32 -21.81 -6.40
CA ALA A 312 16.36 -21.47 -5.34
C ALA A 312 15.26 -20.51 -5.79
N ASP A 313 15.50 -19.67 -6.81
CA ASP A 313 14.51 -18.72 -7.33
C ASP A 313 13.32 -19.43 -8.01
N ARG A 314 13.48 -20.70 -8.41
CA ARG A 314 12.39 -21.44 -9.04
C ARG A 314 11.44 -22.01 -7.98
N PRO A 315 10.16 -21.60 -7.95
CA PRO A 315 9.19 -22.15 -6.99
C PRO A 315 9.07 -23.67 -7.13
N ARG A 316 9.21 -24.38 -6.02
CA ARG A 316 9.15 -25.85 -5.96
C ARG A 316 7.74 -26.36 -5.77
N ARG A 317 6.86 -25.51 -5.24
CA ARG A 317 5.45 -25.79 -5.04
C ARG A 317 4.61 -24.71 -5.71
N TRP A 318 3.48 -25.12 -6.24
CA TRP A 318 2.56 -24.27 -6.98
C TRP A 318 1.14 -24.63 -6.59
N ILE A 319 0.41 -23.68 -6.02
CA ILE A 319 -0.93 -23.86 -5.49
C ILE A 319 -1.87 -22.91 -6.22
N HIS A 320 -3.04 -23.40 -6.60
CA HIS A 320 -4.13 -22.55 -7.05
C HIS A 320 -5.10 -22.33 -5.89
N LEU A 321 -5.39 -21.05 -5.60
CA LEU A 321 -6.50 -20.65 -4.72
C LEU A 321 -7.46 -19.82 -5.56
N SER A 322 -8.66 -20.33 -5.81
CA SER A 322 -9.69 -19.63 -6.60
C SER A 322 -10.09 -18.27 -6.02
N THR A 323 -9.82 -18.02 -4.74
CA THR A 323 -10.04 -16.72 -4.11
C THR A 323 -8.96 -16.47 -3.07
N PHE A 324 -8.23 -15.37 -3.21
CA PHE A 324 -7.26 -14.96 -2.21
C PHE A 324 -7.96 -14.36 -1.00
N PRO A 325 -7.61 -14.78 0.24
CA PRO A 325 -8.10 -14.12 1.43
C PRO A 325 -7.62 -12.68 1.44
N LEU A 326 -8.51 -11.76 1.83
CA LEU A 326 -8.18 -10.35 1.96
C LEU A 326 -8.23 -9.94 3.44
N THR A 327 -7.39 -8.98 3.82
CA THR A 327 -7.48 -8.27 5.08
C THR A 327 -8.77 -7.45 5.14
N ALA A 328 -9.13 -6.96 6.32
CA ALA A 328 -10.26 -6.03 6.46
C ALA A 328 -10.10 -4.77 5.60
N SER A 329 -8.87 -4.33 5.34
CA SER A 329 -8.54 -3.21 4.44
C SER A 329 -8.57 -3.56 2.94
N GLY A 330 -8.90 -4.80 2.59
CA GLY A 330 -9.02 -5.25 1.20
C GLY A 330 -7.70 -5.61 0.51
N LYS A 331 -6.58 -5.68 1.25
CA LYS A 331 -5.28 -6.14 0.72
C LYS A 331 -5.22 -7.66 0.77
N ILE A 332 -4.37 -8.29 -0.04
CA ILE A 332 -4.12 -9.74 0.07
C ILE A 332 -3.55 -10.07 1.46
N ASP A 333 -4.15 -11.02 2.16
CA ASP A 333 -3.72 -11.47 3.48
C ASP A 333 -2.68 -12.59 3.36
N LEU A 334 -1.40 -12.19 3.38
CA LEU A 334 -0.27 -13.12 3.30
C LEU A 334 -0.23 -14.12 4.46
N LYS A 335 -0.71 -13.75 5.65
CA LYS A 335 -0.78 -14.65 6.81
C LYS A 335 -1.82 -15.74 6.58
N ALA A 336 -3.01 -15.36 6.11
CA ALA A 336 -4.06 -16.30 5.74
C ALA A 336 -3.62 -17.22 4.59
N ILE A 337 -2.91 -16.69 3.58
CA ILE A 337 -2.32 -17.51 2.51
C ILE A 337 -1.31 -18.51 3.09
N LYS A 338 -0.34 -18.07 3.91
CA LYS A 338 0.65 -18.97 4.54
C LYS A 338 -0.02 -20.08 5.35
N MET A 339 -1.10 -19.76 6.09
CA MET A 339 -1.88 -20.76 6.82
C MET A 339 -2.60 -21.75 5.89
N ALA A 340 -3.21 -21.28 4.80
CA ALA A 340 -3.86 -22.15 3.82
C ALA A 340 -2.85 -23.09 3.14
N VAL A 341 -1.69 -22.57 2.76
CA VAL A 341 -0.59 -23.35 2.15
C VAL A 341 -0.05 -24.42 3.10
N ARG A 342 0.01 -24.13 4.40
CA ARG A 342 0.36 -25.12 5.44
C ARG A 342 -0.67 -26.24 5.53
N LYS A 343 -1.96 -25.90 5.60
CA LYS A 343 -3.05 -26.90 5.70
C LYS A 343 -3.15 -27.82 4.49
N SER A 344 -2.84 -27.36 3.29
CA SER A 344 -2.79 -28.22 2.10
C SER A 344 -1.61 -29.21 2.11
N HIS A 345 -0.89 -29.35 3.23
CA HIS A 345 0.23 -30.27 3.42
C HIS A 345 -0.08 -31.41 4.43
N ASP A 346 -1.13 -31.25 5.24
CA ASP A 346 -1.67 -32.28 6.14
C ASP A 346 -2.75 -33.11 5.42
#